data_AF-A0A6N2MXJ5-F1
#
_entry.id   AF-A0A6N2MXJ5-F1
#
_cell.length_a   1.000
_cell.length_b   1.000
_cell.length_c   1.000
_cell.angle_alpha   90.00
_cell.angle_beta   90.00
_cell.angle_gamma   90.00
#
_symmetry.space_group_name_H-M   'P 1'
#
loop_
_entity.id
_entity.type
_entity.pdbx_description
1 polymer ?
#
loop_
_entity_poly.entity_id
_entity_poly.type
_entity_poly.pdbx_seq_one_letter_code
_entity_poly.pdbx_strand_id
1 'polypeptide(L)'
;MMISRGLFGLSPPHIQPLTPVSEVSEPPESPSPYLDINAEAATAAAQAEAEEEIDEAEEMEPPPAAVPFSRLFACADKLDWGLMIVGSLAAAAHGTALVVYLHFFGKIIGVLRIPPDERFDRLTNLAMHIVYLAVGVFAAGWIEVSCWILTGERQTAVIRSNYVQVLLNQDMSFFDTYGNNGI
;
A
#
# COMPACT_ATOMS: atom_id res chain seq x y z
N MET A 1 28.12 6.77 24.81
CA MET A 1 28.38 7.77 23.75
C MET A 1 27.04 8.34 23.33
N MET A 2 26.86 9.65 23.48
CA MET A 2 25.59 10.38 23.38
C MET A 2 25.12 10.53 21.93
N ILE A 3 23.83 10.29 21.63
CA ILE A 3 23.17 10.86 20.45
C ILE A 3 21.79 11.40 20.84
N SER A 4 21.57 12.62 20.36
CA SER A 4 20.59 13.65 20.72
C SER A 4 19.11 13.22 20.81
N ARG A 5 18.41 13.74 21.83
CA ARG A 5 16.94 13.71 21.95
C ARG A 5 16.32 14.68 20.94
N GLY A 6 15.37 14.22 20.13
CA GLY A 6 14.61 15.06 19.19
C GLY A 6 13.64 16.00 19.93
N LEU A 7 13.57 17.26 19.50
CA LEU A 7 12.82 18.36 20.12
C LEU A 7 11.30 18.34 19.84
N PHE A 8 10.82 17.34 19.11
CA PHE A 8 9.41 17.08 18.87
C PHE A 8 9.20 15.61 19.24
N GLY A 9 8.28 15.31 20.16
CA GLY A 9 8.06 13.99 20.78
C GLY A 9 7.60 12.86 19.85
N LEU A 10 8.13 12.77 18.64
CA LEU A 10 8.06 11.64 17.75
C LEU A 10 9.20 10.69 18.12
N SER A 11 8.89 9.66 18.90
CA SER A 11 9.80 8.54 19.08
C SER A 11 10.11 7.91 17.71
N PRO A 12 11.35 7.47 17.44
CA PRO A 12 11.64 6.72 16.23
C PRO A 12 10.73 5.49 16.18
N PRO A 13 10.03 5.21 15.06
CA PRO A 13 9.24 4.00 14.97
C PRO A 13 10.19 2.81 15.11
N HIS A 14 9.78 1.86 15.95
CA HIS A 14 10.36 0.52 16.03
C HIS A 14 10.46 -0.03 14.58
N ILE A 15 11.44 -0.89 14.26
CA ILE A 15 11.64 -1.55 12.95
C ILE A 15 11.65 -3.06 13.22
N GLN A 16 10.69 -3.86 12.72
CA GLN A 16 10.62 -5.33 12.89
C GLN A 16 10.33 -5.99 11.52
N PRO A 17 10.80 -7.23 11.29
CA PRO A 17 10.77 -7.89 9.97
C PRO A 17 9.38 -8.43 9.60
N LEU A 18 9.05 -8.48 8.30
CA LEU A 18 7.73 -8.78 7.72
C LEU A 18 7.26 -10.22 7.99
N THR A 19 6.11 -10.41 8.64
CA THR A 19 5.40 -11.69 8.77
C THR A 19 4.42 -11.91 7.61
N PRO A 20 4.07 -13.16 7.26
CA PRO A 20 3.05 -13.44 6.25
C PRO A 20 1.67 -13.06 6.80
N VAL A 21 0.79 -12.59 5.92
CA VAL A 21 -0.58 -12.17 6.22
C VAL A 21 -1.36 -13.33 6.85
N SER A 22 -1.59 -13.26 8.16
CA SER A 22 -2.54 -14.14 8.86
C SER A 22 -3.96 -13.68 8.54
N GLU A 23 -4.53 -14.29 7.50
CA GLU A 23 -5.96 -14.34 7.27
C GLU A 23 -6.61 -15.23 8.35
N VAL A 24 -7.88 -14.95 8.69
CA VAL A 24 -8.73 -15.65 9.68
C VAL A 24 -8.78 -15.00 11.07
N SER A 25 -9.64 -13.99 11.19
CA SER A 25 -10.32 -13.66 12.44
C SER A 25 -11.55 -14.58 12.57
N GLU A 26 -11.42 -15.67 13.32
CA GLU A 26 -12.57 -16.48 13.75
C GLU A 26 -13.32 -15.78 14.90
N PRO A 27 -14.67 -15.79 14.91
CA PRO A 27 -15.45 -15.18 15.99
C PRO A 27 -15.52 -16.10 17.22
N PRO A 28 -15.62 -15.53 18.44
CA PRO A 28 -15.56 -16.31 19.68
C PRO A 28 -16.75 -17.28 19.82
N GLU A 29 -16.48 -18.57 20.03
CA GLU A 29 -17.52 -19.55 20.36
C GLU A 29 -18.18 -19.24 21.71
N SER A 30 -19.50 -19.34 21.75
CA SER A 30 -20.31 -19.12 22.96
C SER A 30 -20.29 -20.35 23.89
N PRO A 31 -20.26 -20.18 25.23
CA PRO A 31 -20.15 -21.32 26.14
C PRO A 31 -21.46 -22.13 26.19
N SER A 32 -21.37 -23.45 25.99
CA SER A 32 -22.53 -24.35 26.15
C SER A 32 -22.72 -24.77 27.63
N PRO A 33 -23.98 -24.97 28.10
CA PRO A 33 -24.31 -24.97 29.53
C PRO A 33 -24.44 -26.37 30.16
N TYR A 34 -23.50 -27.30 29.91
CA TYR A 34 -23.51 -28.60 30.59
C TYR A 34 -22.35 -28.72 31.58
N LEU A 35 -22.69 -28.71 32.87
CA LEU A 35 -21.83 -29.06 34.00
C LEU A 35 -21.71 -30.58 34.10
N ASP A 36 -20.50 -31.13 34.00
CA ASP A 36 -20.22 -32.49 34.48
C ASP A 36 -18.85 -32.59 35.20
N ILE A 37 -18.94 -32.76 36.51
CA ILE A 37 -18.16 -33.62 37.41
C ILE A 37 -16.78 -34.08 36.87
N ASN A 38 -15.75 -33.22 36.94
CA ASN A 38 -14.34 -33.63 36.99
C ASN A 38 -13.41 -32.45 37.38
N ALA A 39 -13.72 -31.79 38.49
CA ALA A 39 -13.06 -30.55 38.92
C ALA A 39 -11.53 -30.66 39.13
N GLU A 40 -10.97 -31.85 39.34
CA GLU A 40 -9.51 -32.06 39.46
C GLU A 40 -8.79 -32.38 38.13
N ALA A 41 -9.49 -33.01 37.18
CA ALA A 41 -8.95 -33.24 35.83
C ALA A 41 -9.09 -31.98 34.96
N ALA A 42 -10.15 -31.21 35.18
CA ALA A 42 -10.39 -29.93 34.53
C ALA A 42 -9.40 -28.85 34.99
N THR A 43 -8.94 -28.86 36.24
CA THR A 43 -7.90 -27.93 36.70
C THR A 43 -6.52 -28.30 36.19
N ALA A 44 -6.20 -29.59 36.06
CA ALA A 44 -4.94 -30.04 35.45
C ALA A 44 -4.90 -29.75 33.93
N ALA A 45 -6.02 -29.95 33.22
CA ALA A 45 -6.14 -29.56 31.82
C ALA A 45 -6.12 -28.03 31.64
N ALA A 46 -6.80 -27.27 32.51
CA ALA A 46 -6.77 -25.81 32.46
C ALA A 46 -5.41 -25.22 32.88
N GLN A 47 -4.63 -25.91 33.72
CA GLN A 47 -3.25 -25.52 34.02
C GLN A 47 -2.28 -25.87 32.90
N ALA A 48 -2.48 -27.01 32.21
CA ALA A 48 -1.69 -27.39 31.04
C ALA A 48 -2.01 -26.50 29.83
N GLU A 49 -3.28 -26.19 29.59
CA GLU A 49 -3.71 -25.23 28.57
C GLU A 49 -3.30 -23.80 28.93
N ALA A 50 -3.31 -23.42 30.21
CA ALA A 50 -2.76 -22.13 30.62
C ALA A 50 -1.23 -22.10 30.53
N GLU A 51 -0.51 -23.19 30.84
CA GLU A 51 0.95 -23.25 30.66
C GLU A 51 1.32 -23.27 29.18
N GLU A 52 0.58 -23.98 28.29
CA GLU A 52 0.73 -23.89 26.83
C GLU A 52 0.34 -22.50 26.31
N GLU A 53 -0.74 -21.87 26.79
CA GLU A 53 -1.14 -20.51 26.41
C GLU A 53 -0.13 -19.45 26.92
N ILE A 54 0.54 -19.71 28.05
CA ILE A 54 1.62 -18.85 28.57
C ILE A 54 2.93 -19.07 27.79
N ASP A 55 3.28 -20.31 27.40
CA ASP A 55 4.46 -20.61 26.55
C ASP A 55 4.26 -20.05 25.13
N GLU A 56 3.06 -20.20 24.54
CA GLU A 56 2.69 -19.61 23.25
C GLU A 56 2.62 -18.07 23.29
N ALA A 57 2.19 -17.49 24.43
CA ALA A 57 2.20 -16.04 24.64
C ALA A 57 3.62 -15.48 24.89
N GLU A 58 4.55 -16.29 25.41
CA GLU A 58 5.95 -15.92 25.61
C GLU A 58 6.77 -16.04 24.31
N GLU A 59 6.32 -16.87 23.36
CA GLU A 59 6.92 -17.04 22.02
C GLU A 59 6.29 -16.14 20.93
N MET A 60 5.36 -15.23 21.29
CA MET A 60 4.79 -14.27 20.33
C MET A 60 5.83 -13.19 19.97
N GLU A 61 6.61 -13.44 18.91
CA GLU A 61 7.53 -12.46 18.34
C GLU A 61 6.80 -11.13 18.07
N PRO A 62 7.37 -9.98 18.50
CA PRO A 62 6.67 -8.72 18.45
C PRO A 62 6.42 -8.32 16.97
N PRO A 63 5.29 -7.66 16.65
CA PRO A 63 4.75 -7.53 15.29
C PRO A 63 5.63 -6.71 14.32
N PRO A 64 5.83 -7.07 13.04
CA PRO A 64 6.67 -6.37 12.07
C PRO A 64 6.52 -4.85 12.12
N ALA A 65 7.58 -4.12 12.42
CA ALA A 65 7.47 -2.70 12.52
C ALA A 65 7.68 -2.09 11.15
N ALA A 66 6.83 -1.11 10.87
CA ALA A 66 6.72 -0.49 9.58
C ALA A 66 8.10 0.00 9.10
N VAL A 67 8.56 -0.58 8.00
CA VAL A 67 9.71 -0.06 7.29
C VAL A 67 9.37 1.36 6.82
N PRO A 68 10.29 2.33 6.95
CA PRO A 68 10.02 3.68 6.48
C PRO A 68 9.80 3.67 4.96
N PHE A 69 8.82 4.43 4.48
CA PHE A 69 8.40 4.44 3.06
C PHE A 69 9.57 4.73 2.09
N SER A 70 10.58 5.47 2.54
CA SER A 70 11.81 5.72 1.78
C SER A 70 12.60 4.47 1.42
N ARG A 71 12.50 3.39 2.21
CA ARG A 71 13.15 2.10 1.91
C ARG A 71 12.48 1.36 0.75
N LEU A 72 11.25 1.71 0.39
CA LEU A 72 10.59 1.16 -0.80
C LEU A 72 11.34 1.55 -2.09
N PHE A 73 11.97 2.73 -2.08
CA PHE A 73 12.78 3.23 -3.20
C PHE A 73 14.29 2.97 -3.03
N ALA A 74 14.68 2.08 -2.11
CA ALA A 74 16.11 1.81 -1.85
C ALA A 74 16.83 1.19 -3.05
N CYS A 75 16.10 0.52 -3.95
CA CYS A 75 16.63 -0.10 -5.17
C CYS A 75 16.42 0.76 -6.44
N ALA A 76 16.01 2.03 -6.30
CA ALA A 76 15.72 2.89 -7.44
C ALA A 76 17.01 3.43 -8.10
N ASP A 77 17.14 3.22 -9.40
CA ASP A 77 18.24 3.77 -10.21
C ASP A 77 18.02 5.25 -10.58
N LYS A 78 19.05 5.90 -11.15
CA LYS A 78 18.94 7.26 -11.71
C LYS A 78 17.85 7.39 -12.79
N LEU A 79 17.63 6.32 -13.55
CA LEU A 79 16.56 6.26 -14.55
C LEU A 79 15.18 6.19 -13.89
N ASP A 80 15.05 5.43 -12.80
CA ASP A 80 13.80 5.30 -12.05
C ASP A 80 13.42 6.64 -11.40
N TRP A 81 14.40 7.37 -10.88
CA TRP A 81 14.18 8.75 -10.40
C TRP A 81 13.67 9.68 -11.51
N GLY A 82 14.25 9.60 -12.71
CA GLY A 82 13.76 10.37 -13.86
C GLY A 82 12.32 10.01 -14.24
N LEU A 83 12.00 8.71 -14.27
CA LEU A 83 10.66 8.21 -14.58
C LEU A 83 9.64 8.62 -13.52
N MET A 84 9.98 8.57 -12.23
CA MET A 84 9.09 9.01 -11.14
C MET A 84 8.80 10.52 -11.22
N ILE A 85 9.79 11.35 -11.55
CA ILE A 85 9.58 12.80 -11.71
C ILE A 85 8.64 13.08 -12.88
N VAL A 86 8.87 12.44 -14.03
CA VAL A 86 8.02 12.60 -15.22
C VAL A 86 6.60 12.10 -14.94
N GLY A 87 6.46 10.92 -14.32
CA GLY A 87 5.17 10.36 -13.94
C GLY A 87 4.41 11.24 -12.96
N SER A 88 5.09 11.83 -11.97
CA SER A 88 4.48 12.73 -10.99
C SER A 88 4.03 14.06 -11.61
N LEU A 89 4.80 14.62 -12.54
CA LEU A 89 4.42 15.83 -13.26
C LEU A 89 3.19 15.57 -14.17
N ALA A 90 3.18 14.43 -14.85
CA ALA A 90 2.04 13.98 -15.65
C ALA A 90 0.80 13.75 -14.79
N ALA A 91 0.95 13.14 -13.60
CA ALA A 91 -0.13 12.96 -12.62
C ALA A 91 -0.74 14.28 -12.16
N ALA A 92 0.11 15.28 -11.87
CA ALA A 92 -0.37 16.61 -11.49
C ALA A 92 -1.17 17.26 -12.64
N ALA A 93 -0.66 17.20 -13.87
CA ALA A 93 -1.38 17.71 -15.04
C ALA A 93 -2.71 16.98 -15.26
N HIS A 94 -2.71 15.65 -15.17
CA HIS A 94 -3.88 14.81 -15.30
C HIS A 94 -4.92 15.10 -14.20
N GLY A 95 -4.50 15.30 -12.95
CA GLY A 95 -5.39 15.66 -11.83
C GLY A 95 -6.08 17.02 -12.01
N THR A 96 -5.43 18.00 -12.66
CA THR A 96 -6.06 19.31 -12.95
C THR A 96 -7.10 19.27 -14.07
N ALA A 97 -7.15 18.19 -14.85
CA ALA A 97 -8.02 18.06 -16.01
C ALA A 97 -9.50 18.24 -15.67
N LEU A 98 -9.95 17.72 -14.52
CA LEU A 98 -11.35 17.83 -14.09
C LEU A 98 -11.73 19.29 -13.83
N VAL A 99 -10.87 20.06 -13.19
CA VAL A 99 -11.10 21.49 -12.91
C VAL A 99 -11.20 22.28 -14.22
N VAL A 100 -10.29 22.00 -15.16
CA VAL A 100 -10.30 22.62 -16.49
C VAL A 100 -11.56 22.24 -17.27
N TYR A 101 -11.96 20.96 -17.24
CA TYR A 101 -13.19 20.48 -17.86
C TYR A 101 -14.42 21.20 -17.30
N LEU A 102 -14.53 21.33 -15.98
CA LEU A 102 -15.64 22.04 -15.34
C LEU A 102 -15.70 23.53 -15.75
N HIS A 103 -14.55 24.18 -15.93
CA HIS A 103 -14.49 25.54 -16.45
C HIS A 103 -15.09 25.64 -17.87
N PHE A 104 -14.69 24.75 -18.77
CA PHE A 104 -15.25 24.70 -20.13
C PHE A 104 -16.74 24.34 -20.14
N PHE A 105 -17.15 23.39 -19.31
CA PHE A 105 -18.55 23.01 -19.16
C PHE A 105 -19.43 24.19 -18.70
N GLY A 106 -18.94 25.01 -17.76
CA GLY A 106 -19.61 26.25 -17.36
C GLY A 106 -19.81 27.23 -18.53
N LYS A 107 -18.82 27.34 -19.42
CA LYS A 107 -18.92 28.18 -20.63
C LYS A 107 -19.96 27.64 -21.62
N ILE A 108 -20.09 26.31 -21.75
CA ILE A 108 -21.14 25.69 -22.59
C ILE A 108 -22.53 26.11 -22.09
N ILE A 109 -22.76 26.01 -20.78
CA ILE A 109 -24.04 26.42 -20.17
C ILE A 109 -24.31 27.91 -20.42
N GLY A 110 -23.29 28.75 -20.39
CA GLY A 110 -23.40 30.17 -20.74
C GLY A 110 -23.85 30.42 -22.18
N VAL A 111 -23.32 29.66 -23.15
CA VAL A 111 -23.66 29.78 -24.58
C VAL A 111 -25.13 29.45 -24.86
N LEU A 112 -25.74 28.56 -24.06
CA LEU A 112 -27.16 28.21 -24.23
C LEU A 112 -28.12 29.40 -24.01
N ARG A 113 -27.67 30.47 -23.35
CA ARG A 113 -28.46 31.69 -23.12
C ARG A 113 -28.43 32.69 -24.28
N ILE A 114 -27.57 32.47 -25.29
CA ILE A 114 -27.36 33.39 -26.43
C ILE A 114 -28.35 33.04 -27.57
N PRO A 115 -28.77 34.02 -28.40
CA PRO A 115 -29.59 33.79 -29.59
C PRO A 115 -28.99 32.75 -30.56
N PRO A 116 -29.85 32.04 -31.33
CA PRO A 116 -29.48 30.81 -32.06
C PRO A 116 -28.46 31.02 -33.19
N ASP A 117 -28.42 32.21 -33.76
CA ASP A 117 -27.56 32.66 -34.85
C ASP A 117 -26.06 32.60 -34.52
N GLU A 118 -25.65 32.91 -33.28
CA GLU A 118 -24.26 32.78 -32.83
C GLU A 118 -23.98 31.52 -32.00
N ARG A 119 -25.02 30.76 -31.65
CA ARG A 119 -24.94 29.65 -30.70
C ARG A 119 -24.13 28.47 -31.22
N PHE A 120 -24.39 28.07 -32.46
CA PHE A 120 -23.79 26.88 -33.05
C PHE A 120 -22.28 27.02 -33.22
N ASP A 121 -21.81 28.18 -33.68
CA ASP A 121 -20.37 28.44 -33.87
C ASP A 121 -19.62 28.43 -32.55
N ARG A 122 -20.15 29.11 -31.52
CA ARG A 122 -19.54 29.12 -30.17
C ARG A 122 -19.52 27.73 -29.53
N LEU A 123 -20.60 26.97 -29.67
CA LEU A 123 -20.69 25.61 -29.14
C LEU A 123 -19.70 24.67 -29.83
N THR A 124 -19.61 24.73 -31.16
CA THR A 124 -18.69 23.90 -31.95
C THR A 124 -17.24 24.21 -31.59
N ASN A 125 -16.90 25.50 -31.45
CA ASN A 125 -15.57 25.91 -31.03
C ASN A 125 -15.22 25.38 -29.63
N LEU A 126 -16.16 25.44 -28.68
CA LEU A 126 -15.95 24.97 -27.31
C LEU A 126 -15.87 23.43 -27.24
N ALA A 127 -16.65 22.73 -28.06
CA ALA A 127 -16.57 21.28 -28.21
C ALA A 127 -15.19 20.84 -28.72
N MET A 128 -14.62 21.55 -29.71
CA MET A 128 -13.26 21.29 -30.19
C MET A 128 -12.21 21.45 -29.08
N HIS A 129 -12.35 22.45 -28.20
CA HIS A 129 -11.46 22.61 -27.04
C HIS A 129 -11.54 21.43 -26.06
N ILE A 130 -12.73 20.87 -25.83
CA ILE A 130 -12.91 19.68 -24.98
C ILE A 130 -12.25 18.46 -25.62
N VAL A 131 -12.32 18.31 -26.95
CA VAL A 131 -11.63 17.23 -27.67
C VAL A 131 -10.11 17.34 -27.50
N TYR A 132 -9.54 18.55 -27.66
CA TYR A 132 -8.10 18.76 -27.42
C TYR A 132 -7.70 18.48 -25.97
N LEU A 133 -8.54 18.88 -25.01
CA LEU A 133 -8.34 18.54 -23.60
C LEU A 133 -8.33 17.02 -23.40
N ALA A 134 -9.29 16.29 -23.97
CA ALA A 134 -9.38 14.84 -23.85
C ALA A 134 -8.13 14.12 -24.37
N VAL A 135 -7.58 14.56 -25.52
CA VAL A 135 -6.33 14.02 -26.06
C VAL A 135 -5.15 14.30 -25.11
N GLY A 136 -5.06 15.51 -24.55
CA GLY A 136 -4.03 15.87 -23.58
C GLY A 136 -4.11 15.04 -22.29
N VAL A 137 -5.31 14.84 -21.77
CA VAL A 137 -5.61 14.02 -20.58
C VAL A 137 -5.24 12.56 -20.84
N PHE A 138 -5.62 12.02 -22.00
CA PHE A 138 -5.26 10.66 -22.39
C PHE A 138 -3.74 10.46 -22.45
N ALA A 139 -3.01 11.38 -23.09
CA ALA A 139 -1.56 11.32 -23.16
C ALA A 139 -0.90 11.46 -21.77
N ALA A 140 -1.38 12.40 -20.94
CA ALA A 140 -0.86 12.60 -19.59
C ALA A 140 -1.10 11.37 -18.70
N GLY A 141 -2.32 10.82 -18.70
CA GLY A 141 -2.65 9.62 -17.93
C GLY A 141 -1.88 8.38 -18.42
N TRP A 142 -1.68 8.24 -19.73
CA TRP A 142 -0.84 7.17 -20.27
C TRP A 142 0.60 7.27 -19.77
N ILE A 143 1.20 8.46 -19.84
CA ILE A 143 2.59 8.70 -19.38
C ILE A 143 2.70 8.46 -17.88
N GLU A 144 1.78 9.01 -17.08
CA GLU A 144 1.73 8.81 -15.63
C GLU A 144 1.76 7.31 -15.28
N VAL A 145 0.79 6.55 -15.78
CA VAL A 145 0.63 5.13 -15.45
C VAL A 145 1.80 4.31 -15.97
N SER A 146 2.25 4.56 -17.21
CA SER A 146 3.37 3.82 -17.81
C SER A 146 4.67 4.04 -17.04
N CYS A 147 4.98 5.28 -16.65
CA CYS A 147 6.18 5.61 -15.89
C CYS A 147 6.18 4.94 -14.51
N TRP A 148 5.04 4.93 -13.81
CA TRP A 148 4.92 4.27 -12.51
C TRP A 148 5.00 2.75 -12.61
N ILE A 149 4.35 2.13 -13.59
CA ILE A 149 4.41 0.69 -13.82
C ILE A 149 5.84 0.25 -14.13
N LEU A 150 6.50 0.88 -15.11
CA LEU A 150 7.85 0.50 -15.51
C LEU A 150 8.85 0.61 -14.34
N THR A 151 8.72 1.68 -13.55
CA THR A 151 9.55 1.89 -12.37
C THR A 151 9.26 0.88 -11.27
N GLY A 152 8.00 0.48 -11.10
CA GLY A 152 7.59 -0.56 -10.15
C GLY A 152 8.11 -1.95 -10.55
N GLU A 153 8.02 -2.30 -11.83
CA GLU A 153 8.54 -3.57 -12.38
C GLU A 153 10.05 -3.70 -12.16
N ARG A 154 10.82 -2.66 -12.50
CA ARG A 154 12.28 -2.64 -12.33
C ARG A 154 12.68 -2.84 -10.88
N GLN A 155 12.11 -2.06 -9.96
CA GLN A 155 12.42 -2.16 -8.54
C GLN A 155 12.02 -3.51 -7.96
N THR A 156 10.85 -4.02 -8.33
CA THR A 156 10.36 -5.33 -7.87
C THR A 156 11.27 -6.47 -8.34
N ALA A 157 11.75 -6.42 -9.58
CA ALA A 157 12.67 -7.43 -10.11
C ALA A 157 14.00 -7.46 -9.32
N VAL A 158 14.57 -6.29 -9.01
CA VAL A 158 15.81 -6.17 -8.22
C VAL A 158 15.59 -6.68 -6.79
N ILE A 159 14.49 -6.28 -6.14
CA ILE A 159 14.16 -6.74 -4.79
C ILE A 159 14.00 -8.25 -4.77
N ARG A 160 13.28 -8.84 -5.74
CA ARG A 160 13.09 -10.30 -5.82
C ARG A 160 14.41 -11.05 -6.01
N SER A 161 15.29 -10.54 -6.87
CA SER A 161 16.63 -11.12 -7.08
C SER A 161 17.44 -11.12 -5.80
N ASN A 162 17.50 -9.98 -5.10
CA ASN A 162 18.24 -9.86 -3.84
C ASN A 162 17.63 -10.72 -2.73
N TYR A 163 16.30 -10.79 -2.67
CA TYR A 163 15.58 -11.61 -1.71
C TYR A 163 15.94 -13.10 -1.86
N VAL A 164 15.85 -13.64 -3.08
CA VAL A 164 16.20 -15.05 -3.35
C VAL A 164 17.66 -15.32 -3.02
N GLN A 165 18.56 -14.40 -3.39
CA GLN A 165 19.98 -14.53 -3.08
C GLN A 165 20.24 -14.59 -1.57
N VAL A 166 19.57 -13.75 -0.77
CA VAL A 166 19.73 -13.74 0.69
C VAL A 166 19.12 -14.98 1.32
N LEU A 167 17.94 -15.40 0.83
CA LEU A 167 17.23 -16.58 1.31
C LEU A 167 18.07 -17.86 1.13
N LEU A 168 18.66 -18.05 -0.06
CA LEU A 168 19.47 -19.24 -0.36
C LEU A 168 20.79 -19.31 0.43
N ASN A 169 21.23 -18.21 1.05
CA ASN A 169 22.45 -18.14 1.86
C ASN A 169 22.16 -18.18 3.37
N GLN A 170 20.93 -18.49 3.79
CA GLN A 170 20.60 -18.69 5.21
C GLN A 170 21.05 -20.05 5.72
N ASP A 171 21.38 -20.12 7.01
CA ASP A 171 21.77 -21.37 7.67
C ASP A 171 20.60 -22.36 7.75
N MET A 172 20.90 -23.66 7.83
CA MET A 172 19.85 -24.70 7.88
C MET A 172 18.94 -24.57 9.11
N SER A 173 19.47 -24.05 10.24
CA SER A 173 18.67 -23.74 11.43
C SER A 173 17.59 -22.69 11.19
N PHE A 174 17.81 -21.73 10.27
CA PHE A 174 16.77 -20.78 9.87
C PHE A 174 15.62 -21.49 9.17
N PHE A 175 15.91 -22.46 8.29
CA PHE A 175 14.88 -23.24 7.62
C PHE A 175 14.17 -24.22 8.55
N ASP A 176 14.83 -24.73 9.58
CA ASP A 176 14.19 -25.60 10.58
C ASP A 176 13.26 -24.80 11.51
N THR A 177 13.65 -23.60 11.94
CA THR A 177 12.86 -22.74 12.82
C THR A 177 11.68 -22.07 12.10
N TYR A 178 11.80 -21.75 10.81
CA TYR A 178 10.75 -21.01 10.07
C TYR A 178 10.08 -21.82 8.94
N GLY A 179 10.66 -22.95 8.54
CA GLY A 179 10.12 -23.82 7.48
C GLY A 179 9.21 -24.94 8.00
N ASN A 180 9.23 -25.23 9.30
CA ASN A 180 8.32 -26.17 9.97
C ASN A 180 7.01 -25.52 10.43
N ASN A 181 6.87 -24.20 10.25
CA ASN A 181 5.66 -23.43 10.56
C ASN A 181 4.69 -23.60 9.39
N GLY A 182 4.28 -24.85 9.19
CA GLY A 182 3.25 -25.23 8.25
C GLY A 182 1.92 -24.61 8.64
N ILE A 183 1.12 -24.36 7.61
CA ILE A 183 -0.34 -24.27 7.65
C ILE A 183 -0.92 -25.31 8.61
#